data_AF-A0A957S6P9-F1
#
_entry.id   AF-A0A957S6P9-F1
#
_cell.length_a   1.000
_cell.length_b   1.000
_cell.length_c   1.000
_cell.angle_alpha   90.00
_cell.angle_beta   90.00
_cell.angle_gamma   90.00
#
_symmetry.space_group_name_H-M   'P 1'
#
loop_
_entity.id
_entity.type
_entity.pdbx_description
1 polymer ?
#
loop_
_entity_poly.entity_id
_entity_poly.type
_entity_poly.pdbx_seq_one_letter_code
_entity_poly.pdbx_strand_id
1 'polypeptide(L)'
;MTGRSINEPFKACCDEAFSIVKGIHKLNYPIISDRIGEELDVPGTTIEYWKRGNPPREWQQLEEMVVVLIQLAGLRLDDDWVRNFLRAGNHPFVERGLTRVNERVGRPQAQPSTPLALGAQSPADGPHPISEAERSNEEHVTYVVIPRHLFILSLVLHLFLLLTHPMFSPLFRRKPEGQTQTARTD
;
A
#
# COMPACT_ATOMS: atom_id res chain seq x y z
N MET A 1 -9.52 -39.60 -0.78
CA MET A 1 -9.70 -38.14 -0.99
C MET A 1 -9.75 -37.48 0.37
N THR A 2 -8.61 -37.03 0.89
CA THR A 2 -8.53 -36.26 2.14
C THR A 2 -9.06 -34.86 1.86
N GLY A 3 -10.30 -34.59 2.26
CA GLY A 3 -10.83 -33.23 2.25
C GLY A 3 -9.95 -32.39 3.17
N ARG A 4 -9.14 -31.47 2.62
CA ARG A 4 -8.42 -30.49 3.44
C ARG A 4 -9.48 -29.69 4.18
N SER A 5 -9.39 -29.68 5.51
CA SER A 5 -10.20 -28.79 6.34
C SER A 5 -9.96 -27.35 5.88
N ILE A 6 -11.02 -26.69 5.44
CA ILE A 6 -10.98 -25.26 5.10
C ILE A 6 -10.58 -24.50 6.37
N ASN A 7 -9.61 -23.61 6.25
CA ASN A 7 -9.25 -22.73 7.35
C ASN A 7 -10.21 -21.53 7.37
N GLU A 8 -11.32 -21.69 8.09
CA GLU A 8 -12.37 -20.67 8.21
C GLU A 8 -11.85 -19.31 8.71
N PRO A 9 -10.97 -19.23 9.74
CA PRO A 9 -10.36 -17.96 10.13
C PRO A 9 -9.62 -17.26 8.97
N PHE A 10 -8.84 -18.01 8.20
CA PHE A 10 -8.09 -17.44 7.08
C PHE A 10 -9.01 -16.96 5.96
N LYS A 11 -10.03 -17.76 5.64
CA LYS A 11 -11.06 -17.40 4.67
C LYS A 11 -11.78 -16.11 5.08
N ALA A 12 -12.15 -15.97 6.35
CA ALA A 12 -12.83 -14.77 6.86
C ALA A 12 -11.97 -13.52 6.67
N CYS A 13 -10.68 -13.57 7.02
CA CYS A 13 -9.78 -12.43 6.79
C CYS A 13 -9.61 -12.10 5.30
N CYS A 14 -9.55 -13.12 4.43
CA CYS A 14 -9.52 -12.90 2.99
C CYS A 14 -10.82 -12.23 2.48
N ASP A 15 -11.99 -12.72 2.92
CA ASP A 15 -13.28 -12.16 2.50
C ASP A 15 -13.42 -10.69 2.93
N GLU A 16 -12.98 -10.35 4.15
CA GLU A 16 -12.92 -8.98 4.65
C GLU A 16 -12.03 -8.09 3.77
N ALA A 17 -10.77 -8.47 3.55
CA ALA A 17 -9.84 -7.68 2.76
C ALA A 17 -10.31 -7.50 1.31
N PHE A 18 -10.81 -8.56 0.67
CA PHE A 18 -11.34 -8.48 -0.68
C PHE A 18 -12.59 -7.61 -0.75
N SER A 19 -13.46 -7.65 0.26
CA SER A 19 -14.63 -6.77 0.36
C SER A 19 -14.22 -5.30 0.44
N ILE A 20 -13.20 -4.98 1.24
CA ILE A 20 -12.65 -3.63 1.36
C ILE A 20 -12.06 -3.16 0.02
N VAL A 21 -11.21 -3.97 -0.61
CA VAL A 21 -10.60 -3.65 -1.92
C VAL A 21 -11.67 -3.44 -2.99
N LYS A 22 -12.69 -4.30 -3.04
CA LYS A 22 -13.86 -4.14 -3.92
C LYS A 22 -14.59 -2.81 -3.63
N GLY A 23 -14.78 -2.47 -2.35
CA GLY A 23 -15.43 -1.23 -1.94
C GLY A 23 -14.70 0.03 -2.41
N ILE A 24 -13.36 0.01 -2.39
CA ILE A 24 -12.49 1.11 -2.80
C ILE A 24 -12.39 1.21 -4.33
N HIS A 25 -12.01 0.13 -5.00
CA HIS A 25 -11.69 0.15 -6.44
C HIS A 25 -12.92 -0.08 -7.34
N LYS A 26 -14.07 -0.48 -6.77
CA LYS A 26 -15.30 -0.83 -7.52
C LYS A 26 -15.11 -1.95 -8.55
N LEU A 27 -14.13 -2.83 -8.32
CA LEU A 27 -13.79 -3.95 -9.19
C LEU A 27 -14.51 -5.25 -8.79
N ASN A 28 -14.68 -6.14 -9.76
CA ASN A 28 -15.18 -7.50 -9.50
C ASN A 28 -14.10 -8.38 -8.87
N TYR A 29 -14.49 -9.38 -8.07
CA TYR A 29 -13.55 -10.25 -7.37
C TYR A 29 -12.53 -11.00 -8.27
N PRO A 30 -12.90 -11.49 -9.47
CA PRO A 30 -11.92 -12.10 -10.37
C PRO A 30 -10.79 -11.12 -10.75
N ILE A 31 -11.15 -9.88 -11.11
CA ILE A 31 -10.18 -8.83 -11.47
C ILE A 31 -9.26 -8.50 -10.29
N ILE A 32 -9.80 -8.47 -9.08
CA ILE A 32 -8.99 -8.27 -7.86
C ILE A 32 -8.01 -9.43 -7.67
N SER A 33 -8.46 -10.66 -7.91
CA SER A 33 -7.62 -11.86 -7.77
C SER A 33 -6.50 -11.89 -8.80
N ASP A 34 -6.80 -11.55 -10.05
CA ASP A 34 -5.81 -11.44 -11.13
C ASP A 34 -4.77 -10.37 -10.82
N ARG A 35 -5.21 -9.19 -10.35
CA ARG A 35 -4.30 -8.10 -9.97
C ARG A 35 -3.40 -8.47 -8.79
N ILE A 36 -3.94 -9.11 -7.75
CA ILE A 36 -3.12 -9.60 -6.63
C ILE A 36 -2.14 -10.67 -7.13
N GLY A 37 -2.59 -11.53 -8.04
CA GLY A 37 -1.74 -12.55 -8.65
C GLY A 37 -0.57 -11.95 -9.42
N GLU A 38 -0.82 -10.92 -10.24
CA GLU A 38 0.20 -10.20 -10.99
C GLU A 38 1.27 -9.59 -10.07
N GLU A 39 0.86 -8.93 -8.97
CA GLU A 39 1.80 -8.34 -7.99
C GLU A 39 2.63 -9.39 -7.23
N LEU A 40 2.13 -10.63 -7.13
CA LEU A 40 2.77 -11.75 -6.43
C LEU A 40 3.46 -12.74 -7.38
N ASP A 41 3.47 -12.47 -8.69
CA ASP A 41 3.95 -13.39 -9.73
C ASP A 41 3.31 -14.80 -9.64
N VAL A 42 2.00 -14.85 -9.37
CA VAL A 42 1.21 -16.09 -9.35
C VAL A 42 -0.10 -15.95 -10.14
N PRO A 43 -0.66 -17.04 -10.69
CA PRO A 43 -1.95 -16.98 -11.35
C PRO A 43 -3.08 -16.52 -10.42
N GLY A 44 -4.06 -15.76 -10.93
CA GLY A 44 -5.25 -15.35 -10.16
C GLY A 44 -6.04 -16.55 -9.59
N THR A 45 -6.00 -17.71 -10.25
CA THR A 45 -6.59 -18.97 -9.75
C THR A 45 -5.93 -19.47 -8.46
N THR A 46 -4.64 -19.20 -8.26
CA THR A 46 -3.93 -19.47 -7.01
C THR A 46 -4.44 -18.56 -5.90
N ILE A 47 -4.68 -17.29 -6.20
CA ILE A 47 -5.28 -16.34 -5.24
C ILE A 47 -6.69 -16.76 -4.86
N GLU A 48 -7.50 -17.19 -5.83
CA GLU A 48 -8.83 -17.75 -5.53
C GLU A 48 -8.75 -19.00 -4.66
N TYR A 49 -7.79 -19.88 -4.92
CA TYR A 49 -7.55 -21.06 -4.09
C TYR A 49 -7.22 -20.67 -2.64
N TRP A 50 -6.35 -19.68 -2.45
CA TRP A 50 -6.00 -19.17 -1.12
C TRP A 50 -7.19 -18.54 -0.42
N LYS A 51 -7.93 -17.68 -1.11
CA LYS A 51 -9.15 -17.04 -0.61
C LYS A 51 -10.19 -18.06 -0.13
N ARG A 52 -10.25 -19.26 -0.71
CA ARG A 52 -11.13 -20.35 -0.25
C ARG A 52 -10.69 -20.99 1.09
N GLY A 53 -9.76 -20.39 1.82
CA GLY A 53 -9.29 -20.87 3.12
C GLY A 53 -8.08 -21.82 3.03
N ASN A 54 -7.28 -21.73 1.97
CA ASN A 54 -6.08 -22.54 1.78
C ASN A 54 -4.83 -21.65 1.82
N PRO A 55 -4.31 -21.26 2.99
CA PRO A 55 -3.19 -20.33 3.05
C PRO A 55 -1.96 -20.82 2.25
N PRO A 56 -1.13 -19.88 1.73
CA PRO A 56 0.15 -20.22 1.13
C PRO A 56 0.98 -21.16 2.02
N ARG A 57 1.73 -22.07 1.40
CA ARG A 57 2.60 -23.01 2.13
C ARG A 57 3.83 -22.31 2.71
N GLU A 58 4.35 -21.35 1.97
CA GLU A 58 5.50 -20.56 2.34
C GLU A 58 5.03 -19.33 3.08
N TRP A 59 5.61 -19.09 4.26
CA TRP A 59 5.24 -17.96 5.08
C TRP A 59 5.66 -16.62 4.45
N GLN A 60 6.70 -16.61 3.59
CA GLN A 60 7.09 -15.44 2.82
C GLN A 60 5.97 -15.00 1.87
N GLN A 61 5.36 -15.94 1.14
CA GLN A 61 4.23 -15.64 0.24
C GLN A 61 3.01 -15.10 1.01
N LEU A 62 2.79 -15.60 2.23
CA LEU A 62 1.75 -15.08 3.11
C LEU A 62 2.02 -13.62 3.48
N GLU A 63 3.27 -13.27 3.83
CA GLU A 63 3.67 -11.89 4.13
C GLU A 63 3.55 -10.98 2.90
N GLU A 64 3.96 -11.44 1.73
CA GLU A 64 3.83 -10.71 0.47
C GLU A 64 2.37 -10.44 0.13
N MET A 65 1.51 -11.44 0.29
CA MET A 65 0.07 -11.28 0.11
C MET A 65 -0.51 -10.21 1.04
N VAL A 66 -0.06 -10.17 2.31
CA VAL A 66 -0.46 -9.11 3.25
C VAL A 66 -0.01 -7.74 2.75
N VAL A 67 1.24 -7.60 2.29
CA VAL A 67 1.77 -6.34 1.77
C VAL A 67 0.92 -5.83 0.61
N VAL A 68 0.63 -6.68 -0.38
CA VAL A 68 -0.20 -6.32 -1.55
C VAL A 68 -1.62 -5.95 -1.12
N LEU A 69 -2.23 -6.71 -0.22
CA LEU A 69 -3.57 -6.40 0.29
C LEU A 69 -3.61 -5.06 1.01
N ILE A 70 -2.61 -4.74 1.82
CA ILE A 70 -2.50 -3.43 2.49
C ILE A 70 -2.30 -2.31 1.47
N GLN A 71 -1.47 -2.49 0.45
CA GLN A 71 -1.27 -1.49 -0.60
C GLN A 71 -2.58 -1.20 -1.35
N LEU A 72 -3.39 -2.22 -1.61
CA LEU A 72 -4.68 -2.07 -2.28
C LEU A 72 -5.80 -1.52 -1.37
N ALA A 73 -5.83 -1.91 -0.09
CA ALA A 73 -6.87 -1.52 0.87
C ALA A 73 -6.54 -0.25 1.67
N GLY A 74 -5.28 0.19 1.65
CA GLY A 74 -4.78 1.34 2.39
C GLY A 74 -4.80 1.15 3.92
N LEU A 75 -5.21 2.21 4.63
CA LEU A 75 -5.26 2.24 6.11
C LEU A 75 -6.45 1.47 6.71
N ARG A 76 -7.26 0.79 5.89
CA ARG A 76 -8.43 0.03 6.36
C ARG A 76 -8.09 -1.36 6.90
N LEU A 77 -6.87 -1.85 6.65
CA LEU A 77 -6.33 -3.06 7.25
C LEU A 77 -5.29 -2.65 8.28
N ASP A 78 -5.68 -2.67 9.55
CA ASP A 78 -4.81 -2.27 10.67
C ASP A 78 -3.88 -3.41 11.11
N ASP A 79 -3.04 -3.13 12.10
CA ASP A 79 -2.04 -4.10 12.58
C ASP A 79 -2.71 -5.31 13.27
N ASP A 80 -3.89 -5.14 13.86
CA ASP A 80 -4.66 -6.24 14.45
C ASP A 80 -5.18 -7.19 13.37
N TRP A 81 -5.68 -6.65 12.27
CA TRP A 81 -6.03 -7.43 11.09
C TRP A 81 -4.82 -8.21 10.57
N VAL A 82 -3.65 -7.57 10.46
CA VAL A 82 -2.41 -8.24 10.01
C VAL A 82 -2.04 -9.39 10.94
N ARG A 83 -2.06 -9.19 12.26
CA ARG A 83 -1.78 -10.26 13.24
C ARG A 83 -2.74 -11.43 13.07
N ASN A 84 -4.03 -11.14 12.92
CA ASN A 84 -5.06 -12.17 12.74
C ASN A 84 -4.88 -12.94 11.44
N PHE A 85 -4.56 -12.24 10.34
CA PHE A 85 -4.29 -12.87 9.04
C PHE A 85 -3.06 -13.78 9.09
N LEU A 86 -1.95 -13.31 9.65
CA LEU A 86 -0.71 -14.10 9.80
C LEU A 86 -0.93 -15.32 10.70
N ARG A 87 -1.63 -15.14 11.83
CA ARG A 87 -1.99 -16.25 12.72
C ARG A 87 -2.87 -17.28 12.02
N ALA A 88 -3.90 -16.83 11.30
CA ALA A 88 -4.80 -17.69 10.56
C ALA A 88 -4.08 -18.44 9.42
N GLY A 89 -3.09 -17.81 8.78
CA GLY A 89 -2.22 -18.45 7.80
C GLY A 89 -1.15 -19.38 8.36
N ASN A 90 -1.17 -19.67 9.68
CA ASN A 90 -0.19 -20.48 10.39
C ASN A 90 1.25 -19.93 10.33
N HIS A 91 1.41 -18.60 10.33
CA HIS A 91 2.72 -17.97 10.36
C HIS A 91 3.45 -18.28 11.68
N PRO A 92 4.68 -18.84 11.67
CA PRO A 92 5.37 -19.29 12.89
C PRO A 92 5.84 -18.14 13.80
N PHE A 93 6.04 -16.95 13.25
CA PHE A 93 6.57 -15.78 13.97
C PHE A 93 5.73 -14.53 13.71
N VAL A 94 4.50 -14.49 14.21
CA VAL A 94 3.50 -13.44 13.90
C VAL A 94 4.04 -12.02 14.10
N GLU A 95 4.62 -11.70 15.27
CA GLU A 95 5.11 -10.34 15.54
C GLU A 95 6.28 -9.95 14.64
N ARG A 96 7.22 -10.87 14.36
CA ARG A 96 8.32 -10.60 13.42
C ARG A 96 7.81 -10.42 11.98
N GLY A 97 6.77 -11.17 11.60
CA GLY A 97 6.13 -11.00 10.31
C GLY A 97 5.42 -9.66 10.19
N LEU A 98 4.71 -9.22 11.23
CA LEU A 98 4.13 -7.87 11.29
C LEU A 98 5.20 -6.78 11.13
N THR A 99 6.34 -6.90 11.83
CA THR A 99 7.47 -5.97 11.68
C THR A 99 7.94 -5.88 10.23
N ARG A 100 8.20 -7.02 9.58
CA ARG A 100 8.63 -7.08 8.17
C ARG A 100 7.60 -6.49 7.21
N VAL A 101 6.32 -6.78 7.43
CA VAL A 101 5.22 -6.23 6.63
C VAL A 101 5.19 -4.70 6.78
N ASN A 102 5.25 -4.19 8.01
CA ASN A 102 5.18 -2.75 8.27
C ASN A 102 6.38 -1.99 7.68
N GLU A 103 7.59 -2.56 7.75
CA GLU A 103 8.79 -2.04 7.08
C GLU A 103 8.59 -1.94 5.56
N ARG A 104 8.07 -3.00 4.93
CA ARG A 104 7.83 -3.03 3.47
C ARG A 104 6.73 -2.09 3.00
N VAL A 105 5.69 -1.88 3.81
CA VAL A 105 4.61 -0.95 3.50
C VAL A 105 5.01 0.51 3.80
N GLY A 106 6.09 0.72 4.56
CA GLY A 106 6.51 2.06 4.99
C GLY A 106 5.57 2.67 6.04
N ARG A 107 4.94 1.84 6.88
CA ARG A 107 4.14 2.34 8.02
C ARG A 107 5.08 2.78 9.14
N PRO A 108 4.94 4.00 9.68
CA PRO A 108 5.74 4.42 10.83
C PRO A 108 5.43 3.47 11.99
N GLN A 109 6.45 2.73 12.44
CA GLN A 109 6.32 1.95 13.66
C GLN A 109 6.03 2.92 14.81
N ALA A 110 4.99 2.64 15.59
CA ALA A 110 4.81 3.31 16.87
C ALA A 110 6.07 3.03 17.69
N GLN A 111 6.98 4.00 17.77
CA GLN A 111 8.14 3.89 18.63
C GLN A 111 7.61 3.60 20.04
N PRO A 112 8.16 2.61 20.76
CA PRO A 112 7.82 2.45 22.16
C PRO A 112 8.17 3.79 22.82
N SER A 113 7.16 4.47 23.37
CA SER A 113 7.35 5.71 24.10
C SER A 113 8.38 5.43 25.19
N THR A 114 9.62 5.87 25.00
CA THR A 114 10.61 5.86 26.06
C THR A 114 9.96 6.62 27.21
N PRO A 115 9.73 6.01 28.39
CA PRO A 115 9.21 6.78 29.50
C PRO A 115 10.23 7.89 29.75
N LEU A 116 9.80 9.14 29.57
CA LEU A 116 10.57 10.29 30.04
C LEU A 116 10.86 10.01 31.51
N ALA A 117 12.14 9.77 31.81
CA ALA A 117 12.61 9.69 33.18
C ALA A 117 12.31 11.05 33.82
N LEU A 118 11.18 11.12 34.52
CA LEU A 118 10.81 12.23 35.39
C LEU A 118 11.68 12.08 36.66
N GLY A 119 12.97 12.34 36.49
CA GLY A 119 14.00 12.28 37.53
C GLY A 119 14.46 13.68 37.86
N ALA A 120 14.06 14.15 39.04
CA ALA A 120 14.47 15.37 39.69
C ALA A 120 15.98 15.68 39.59
N GLN A 121 16.34 16.95 39.39
CA GLN A 121 17.27 17.68 40.26
C GLN A 121 17.31 19.19 39.98
N SER A 122 17.23 19.96 41.06
CA SER A 122 17.34 21.43 41.16
C SER A 122 18.80 21.91 40.95
N PRO A 123 19.04 23.22 40.73
CA PRO A 123 20.33 23.74 40.29
C PRO A 123 21.28 23.96 41.47
N ALA A 124 22.55 23.58 41.31
CA ALA A 124 23.63 24.04 42.16
C ALA A 124 24.89 24.28 41.32
N ASP A 125 25.55 25.40 41.63
CA ASP A 125 26.66 26.06 40.97
C ASP A 125 27.89 25.20 40.60
N GLY A 126 28.56 25.59 39.52
CA GLY A 126 29.97 25.26 39.26
C GLY A 126 30.38 25.42 37.78
N PRO A 127 31.34 26.29 37.44
CA PRO A 127 31.89 26.39 36.09
C PRO A 127 33.18 25.56 35.96
N HIS A 128 33.29 24.70 34.94
CA HIS A 128 34.59 24.34 34.35
C HIS A 128 34.43 23.96 32.87
N PRO A 129 35.36 24.41 31.99
CA PRO A 129 35.39 24.08 30.56
C PRO A 129 36.32 22.90 30.23
N ILE A 130 36.43 22.55 28.93
CA ILE A 130 37.40 21.65 28.26
C ILE A 130 36.89 20.19 28.17
N SER A 131 36.96 19.43 27.07
CA SER A 131 37.24 19.64 25.64
C SER A 131 36.88 18.35 24.90
N GLU A 132 36.72 18.48 23.58
CA GLU A 132 37.10 17.53 22.52
C GLU A 132 36.46 16.13 22.55
N ALA A 133 35.52 15.88 21.63
CA ALA A 133 35.80 15.45 20.26
C ALA A 133 36.31 14.00 20.18
N GLU A 134 35.38 13.06 20.02
CA GLU A 134 35.63 11.91 19.14
C GLU A 134 34.32 11.35 18.55
N ARG A 135 34.19 11.56 17.23
CA ARG A 135 33.70 10.62 16.21
C ARG A 135 32.53 9.68 16.57
N SER A 136 31.41 9.90 15.88
CA SER A 136 31.06 8.98 14.78
C SER A 136 30.13 9.68 13.79
N ASN A 137 30.52 9.55 12.54
CA ASN A 137 29.88 10.11 11.35
C ASN A 137 28.62 9.29 11.03
N GLU A 138 27.46 9.69 11.56
CA GLU A 138 26.18 9.24 11.03
C GLU A 138 25.68 10.31 10.06
N GLU A 139 25.82 10.03 8.77
CA GLU A 139 25.12 10.76 7.71
C GLU A 139 23.63 10.71 8.02
N HIS A 140 23.12 11.79 8.61
CA HIS A 140 21.70 12.06 8.74
C HIS A 140 21.18 12.30 7.32
N VAL A 141 20.78 11.23 6.63
CA VAL A 141 19.91 11.33 5.47
C VAL A 141 18.56 11.80 5.99
N THR A 142 18.40 13.12 6.04
CA THR A 142 17.11 13.76 6.27
C THR A 142 16.23 13.42 5.08
N TYR A 143 15.41 12.39 5.22
CA TYR A 143 14.27 12.18 4.35
C TYR A 143 13.35 13.37 4.54
N VAL A 144 13.35 14.28 3.56
CA VAL A 144 12.34 15.32 3.46
C VAL A 144 11.02 14.60 3.21
N VAL A 145 10.27 14.34 4.28
CA VAL A 145 8.90 13.86 4.21
C VAL A 145 8.10 14.98 3.56
N ILE A 146 7.94 14.92 2.24
CA ILE A 146 7.06 15.83 1.51
C ILE A 146 5.64 15.45 1.93
N PRO A 147 4.93 16.29 2.69
CA PRO A 147 3.59 15.96 3.15
C PRO A 147 2.69 15.74 1.92
N ARG A 148 1.83 14.71 1.98
CA ARG A 148 1.03 14.20 0.84
C ARG A 148 0.28 15.29 0.06
N HIS A 149 -0.12 16.37 0.72
CA HIS A 149 -0.79 17.50 0.07
C HIS A 149 0.12 18.27 -0.92
N LEU A 150 1.41 18.42 -0.63
CA LEU A 150 2.37 19.06 -1.54
C LEU A 150 2.68 18.19 -2.77
N PHE A 151 2.70 16.87 -2.61
CA PHE A 151 2.84 15.94 -3.73
C PHE A 151 1.63 16.00 -4.68
N ILE A 152 0.42 16.03 -4.13
CA ILE A 152 -0.81 16.16 -4.92
C ILE A 152 -0.84 17.50 -5.66
N LEU A 153 -0.47 18.60 -5.02
CA LEU A 153 -0.41 19.92 -5.66
C LEU A 153 0.61 19.95 -6.81
N SER A 154 1.79 19.33 -6.62
CA SER A 154 2.80 19.20 -7.68
C SER A 154 2.28 18.39 -8.87
N LEU A 155 1.58 17.29 -8.62
CA LEU A 155 1.00 16.44 -9.67
C LEU A 155 -0.10 17.15 -10.45
N VAL A 156 -0.99 17.88 -9.75
CA VAL A 156 -2.06 18.67 -10.37
C VAL A 156 -1.48 19.80 -11.21
N LEU A 157 -0.42 20.47 -10.74
CA LEU A 157 0.26 21.52 -11.50
C LEU A 157 0.92 20.96 -12.77
N HIS A 158 1.58 19.80 -12.70
CA HIS A 158 2.16 19.14 -13.87
C HIS A 158 1.09 18.71 -14.88
N LEU A 159 -0.04 18.17 -14.41
CA LEU A 159 -1.16 17.79 -15.28
C LEU A 159 -1.79 19.01 -15.95
N PHE A 160 -1.93 20.12 -15.21
CA PHE A 160 -2.44 21.38 -15.75
C PHE A 160 -1.50 21.98 -16.79
N LEU A 161 -0.19 21.94 -16.58
CA LEU A 161 0.81 22.39 -17.56
C LEU A 161 0.79 21.53 -18.83
N LEU A 162 0.60 20.21 -18.71
CA LEU A 162 0.46 19.32 -19.86
C LEU A 162 -0.82 19.61 -20.67
N LEU A 163 -1.92 19.97 -20.00
CA LEU A 163 -3.20 20.29 -20.67
C LEU A 163 -3.23 21.70 -21.28
N THR A 164 -2.40 22.62 -20.78
CA THR A 164 -2.36 24.02 -21.26
C THR A 164 -1.28 24.29 -22.31
N HIS A 165 -0.37 23.34 -22.55
CA HIS A 165 0.60 23.44 -23.64
C HIS A 165 -0.07 23.12 -25.00
N PRO A 166 -0.09 24.06 -25.97
CA PRO A 166 -0.77 23.90 -27.27
C PRO A 166 -0.08 22.95 -28.26
N MET A 167 0.83 22.09 -27.81
CA MET A 167 1.60 21.18 -28.68
C MET A 167 0.96 19.78 -28.84
N PHE A 168 -0.10 19.45 -28.08
CA PHE A 168 -0.90 18.23 -28.29
C PHE A 168 -2.28 18.57 -28.89
N SER A 169 -2.27 19.07 -30.12
CA SER A 169 -3.46 19.05 -30.99
C SER A 169 -3.02 18.64 -32.38
N PRO A 170 -3.13 17.35 -32.69
CA PRO A 170 -3.91 17.04 -33.89
C PRO A 170 -4.67 15.73 -33.71
N LEU A 171 -6.01 15.76 -33.69
CA LEU A 171 -6.81 14.64 -34.22
C LEU A 171 -8.31 14.97 -34.39
N PHE A 172 -8.82 16.05 -33.80
CA PHE A 172 -10.18 16.51 -34.09
C PHE A 172 -10.23 17.55 -35.21
N ARG A 173 -9.72 17.18 -36.39
CA ARG A 173 -10.10 17.87 -37.63
C ARG A 173 -11.49 17.36 -38.04
N ARG A 174 -12.53 17.95 -37.44
CA ARG A 174 -13.90 17.83 -37.94
C ARG A 174 -13.89 18.23 -39.42
N LYS A 175 -14.26 17.30 -40.29
CA LYS A 175 -14.52 17.57 -41.69
C LYS A 175 -15.81 18.38 -41.76
N PRO A 176 -15.81 19.58 -42.37
CA PRO A 176 -17.02 20.38 -42.50
C PRO A 176 -17.99 19.74 -43.50
N GLU A 177 -19.26 19.94 -43.20
CA GLU A 177 -20.44 19.55 -43.96
C GLU A 177 -20.34 20.01 -45.42
N GLY A 178 -20.65 19.09 -46.34
CA GLY A 178 -20.99 19.39 -47.71
C GLY A 178 -22.47 19.10 -47.93
N GLN A 179 -23.31 20.13 -47.80
CA GLN A 179 -24.64 20.19 -48.42
C GLN A 179 -24.48 20.32 -49.93
N THR A 180 -25.19 19.51 -50.73
CA THR A 180 -25.80 19.90 -52.02
C THR A 180 -26.78 18.80 -52.47
N GLN A 181 -28.08 19.01 -52.29
CA GLN A 181 -29.09 19.36 -53.32
C GLN A 181 -29.69 18.18 -54.12
N THR A 182 -30.96 17.90 -53.78
CA THR A 182 -32.14 17.76 -54.67
C THR A 182 -31.96 17.55 -56.18
N ALA A 183 -32.51 16.43 -56.68
CA ALA A 183 -33.30 16.26 -57.92
C ALA A 183 -33.78 14.78 -57.92
N ARG A 184 -35.05 14.39 -57.73
CA ARG A 184 -36.28 14.48 -58.56
C ARG A 184 -36.13 14.00 -60.01
N THR A 185 -37.18 13.32 -60.49
CA THR A 185 -37.53 12.75 -61.82
C THR A 185 -36.78 11.46 -62.20
N ASP A 186 -37.41 10.35 -62.59
CA ASP A 186 -38.81 9.94 -62.84
C ASP A 186 -39.02 8.47 -62.40
#